data_AF-A0AAI8YYG4-F1
#
_entry.id   AF-A0AAI8YYG4-F1
#
_cell.length_a   1.000
_cell.length_b   1.000
_cell.length_c   1.000
_cell.angle_alpha   90.00
_cell.angle_beta   90.00
_cell.angle_gamma   90.00
#
_symmetry.space_group_name_H-M   'P 1'
#
loop_
_entity.id
_entity.type
_entity.pdbx_description
1 polymer ?
#
loop_
_entity_poly.entity_id
_entity_poly.type
_entity_poly.pdbx_seq_one_letter_code
_entity_poly.pdbx_strand_id
1 'polypeptide(L)'
;MDSTSDPFSPIRPDDALCCSVIDGDLPGIEDDILSLIAKNPIAGLTRAITLAIRMKNVSAFSLLLKHAEVDDDIAEAAAQTEDPDIFQVILDHNWPIDRNLRRRSIPSLLIFSVCNVVFLDWLLQKGADPNAISILNETALSFAIREGTLSAVKRLLVAGTDVFRGDLFHAAASRECSSDVTLIVDLLVERGVPLDTYEFDNDIAKPLRYGYKSGTALHVACEKHNYHAVRAF
;
A
#
# COMPACT_ATOMS: atom_id res chain seq x y z
N MET A 1 -18.16 26.23 4.27
CA MET A 1 -18.12 27.37 3.33
C MET A 1 -17.24 26.92 2.18
N ASP A 2 -17.71 26.55 1.00
CA ASP A 2 -19.06 26.61 0.47
C ASP A 2 -19.22 25.43 -0.49
N SER A 3 -20.39 24.80 -0.41
CA SER A 3 -20.93 23.88 -1.40
C SER A 3 -21.20 24.65 -2.70
N THR A 4 -20.26 24.60 -3.63
CA THR A 4 -20.56 24.90 -5.04
C THR A 4 -20.68 23.57 -5.78
N SER A 5 -21.83 22.92 -5.60
CA SER A 5 -22.34 21.97 -6.59
C SER A 5 -22.64 22.75 -7.86
N ASP A 6 -21.84 22.53 -8.89
CA ASP A 6 -22.06 23.05 -10.24
C ASP A 6 -23.48 22.66 -10.72
N PRO A 7 -24.38 23.63 -11.01
CA PRO A 7 -25.77 23.36 -11.37
C PRO A 7 -25.96 22.62 -12.71
N PHE A 8 -24.87 22.35 -13.44
CA PHE A 8 -24.88 21.59 -14.69
C PHE A 8 -24.22 20.22 -14.60
N SER A 9 -23.82 19.74 -13.41
CA SER A 9 -23.36 18.36 -13.28
C SER A 9 -24.54 17.41 -13.51
N PRO A 10 -24.47 16.48 -14.48
CA PRO A 10 -25.53 15.49 -14.66
C PRO A 10 -25.67 14.68 -13.38
N ILE A 11 -26.88 14.65 -12.82
CA ILE A 11 -27.21 13.85 -11.62
C ILE A 11 -26.77 12.42 -11.91
N ARG A 12 -25.80 11.93 -11.14
CA ARG A 12 -25.28 10.60 -11.36
C ARG A 12 -26.29 9.60 -10.80
N PRO A 13 -26.47 8.45 -11.46
CA PRO A 13 -27.46 7.47 -11.02
C PRO A 13 -27.20 6.95 -9.60
N ASP A 14 -25.95 6.97 -9.14
CA ASP A 14 -25.50 6.52 -7.83
C ASP A 14 -25.44 7.64 -6.77
N ASP A 15 -25.90 8.87 -7.06
CA ASP A 15 -25.88 9.99 -6.10
C ASP A 15 -26.75 9.74 -4.88
N ALA A 16 -27.95 9.16 -5.06
CA ALA A 16 -28.84 8.81 -3.95
C ALA A 16 -28.17 7.83 -2.98
N LEU A 17 -27.59 6.75 -3.53
CA LEU A 17 -26.84 5.76 -2.76
C LEU A 17 -25.68 6.40 -1.98
N CYS A 18 -24.94 7.33 -2.61
CA CYS A 18 -23.85 8.02 -1.94
C CYS A 18 -24.32 8.92 -0.80
N CYS A 19 -25.47 9.59 -0.94
CA CYS A 19 -26.07 10.34 0.16
C CYS A 19 -26.46 9.42 1.32
N SER A 20 -27.10 8.28 1.06
CA SER A 20 -27.48 7.31 2.09
C SER A 20 -26.26 6.73 2.83
N VAL A 21 -25.14 6.52 2.14
CA VAL A 21 -23.85 6.14 2.76
C VAL A 21 -23.30 7.24 3.66
N ILE A 22 -23.39 8.51 3.23
CA ILE A 22 -22.94 9.67 4.01
C ILE A 22 -23.80 9.85 5.26
N ASP A 23 -25.10 9.66 5.14
CA ASP A 23 -26.05 9.79 6.25
C ASP A 23 -26.00 8.59 7.20
N GLY A 24 -25.38 7.48 6.78
CA GLY A 24 -25.26 6.25 7.57
C GLY A 24 -26.57 5.46 7.68
N ASP A 25 -27.52 5.70 6.77
CA ASP A 25 -28.84 5.05 6.75
C ASP A 25 -28.76 3.66 6.13
N LEU A 26 -28.53 2.63 6.95
CA LEU A 26 -28.37 1.25 6.48
C LEU A 26 -29.58 0.72 5.66
N PRO A 27 -30.84 0.89 6.10
CA PRO A 27 -32.01 0.55 5.29
C PRO A 27 -32.04 1.31 3.95
N GLY A 28 -31.77 2.63 3.97
CA GLY A 28 -31.76 3.46 2.77
C GLY A 28 -30.72 3.00 1.75
N ILE A 29 -29.54 2.57 2.21
CA ILE A 29 -28.49 2.01 1.34
C ILE A 29 -28.99 0.74 0.62
N GLU A 30 -29.68 -0.17 1.31
CA GLU A 30 -30.18 -1.41 0.71
C GLU A 30 -31.25 -1.13 -0.37
N ASP A 31 -32.20 -0.24 -0.08
CA ASP A 31 -33.22 0.20 -1.03
C ASP A 31 -32.59 0.90 -2.26
N ASP A 32 -31.59 1.74 -2.03
CA ASP A 32 -30.88 2.47 -3.09
C ASP A 32 -30.05 1.53 -3.97
N ILE A 33 -29.42 0.50 -3.41
CA ILE A 33 -28.71 -0.53 -4.18
C ILE A 33 -29.69 -1.25 -5.11
N LEU A 34 -30.84 -1.70 -4.59
CA LEU A 34 -31.85 -2.41 -5.39
C LEU A 34 -32.41 -1.51 -6.51
N SER A 35 -32.68 -0.25 -6.18
CA SER A 35 -33.14 0.78 -7.14
C SER A 35 -32.08 1.06 -8.22
N LEU A 36 -30.80 1.13 -7.85
CA LEU A 36 -29.69 1.38 -8.77
C LEU A 36 -29.47 0.21 -9.72
N ILE A 37 -29.44 -1.02 -9.20
CA ILE A 37 -29.29 -2.24 -10.01
C ILE A 37 -30.47 -2.39 -10.98
N ALA A 38 -31.70 -2.11 -10.53
CA ALA A 38 -32.88 -2.19 -11.38
C ALA A 38 -32.87 -1.17 -12.52
N LYS A 39 -32.35 0.04 -12.28
CA LYS A 39 -32.31 1.12 -13.28
C LYS A 39 -31.11 1.03 -14.20
N ASN A 40 -29.95 0.61 -13.69
CA ASN A 40 -28.68 0.57 -14.40
C ASN A 40 -27.85 -0.65 -13.96
N PRO A 41 -27.99 -1.81 -14.63
CA PRO A 41 -27.23 -3.02 -14.30
C PRO A 41 -25.71 -2.87 -14.45
N ILE A 42 -25.24 -1.82 -15.13
CA ILE A 42 -23.82 -1.52 -15.39
C ILE A 42 -23.27 -0.51 -14.35
N ALA A 43 -24.13 0.13 -13.55
CA ALA A 43 -23.68 1.09 -12.56
C ALA A 43 -22.87 0.39 -11.46
N GLY A 44 -21.57 0.72 -11.37
CA GLY A 44 -20.68 0.18 -10.36
C GLY A 44 -20.93 0.80 -8.98
N LEU A 45 -20.77 -0.01 -7.94
CA LEU A 45 -20.88 0.43 -6.54
C LEU A 45 -19.58 1.07 -6.01
N THR A 46 -18.54 1.17 -6.86
CA THR A 46 -17.19 1.60 -6.48
C THR A 46 -17.17 2.92 -5.72
N ARG A 47 -17.94 3.94 -6.14
CA ARG A 47 -17.94 5.24 -5.46
C ARG A 47 -18.55 5.17 -4.06
N ALA A 48 -19.68 4.48 -3.91
CA ALA A 48 -20.32 4.28 -2.62
C ALA A 48 -19.41 3.47 -1.67
N ILE A 49 -18.73 2.46 -2.21
CA ILE A 49 -17.74 1.66 -1.47
C ILE A 49 -16.56 2.52 -1.01
N THR A 50 -15.94 3.30 -1.90
CA THR A 50 -14.85 4.20 -1.53
C THR A 50 -15.28 5.22 -0.47
N LEU A 51 -16.52 5.73 -0.53
CA LEU A 51 -17.06 6.61 0.48
C LEU A 51 -17.22 5.91 1.84
N ALA A 52 -17.78 4.70 1.87
CA ALA A 52 -17.93 3.92 3.10
C ALA A 52 -16.57 3.63 3.76
N ILE A 53 -15.56 3.28 2.97
CA ILE A 53 -14.17 3.08 3.43
C ILE A 53 -13.59 4.38 4.01
N ARG A 54 -13.69 5.49 3.27
CA ARG A 54 -13.16 6.80 3.72
C ARG A 54 -13.82 7.29 5.00
N MET A 55 -15.10 6.96 5.20
CA MET A 55 -15.85 7.28 6.41
C MET A 55 -15.65 6.26 7.54
N LYS A 56 -14.89 5.18 7.29
CA LYS A 56 -14.67 4.06 8.23
C LYS A 56 -15.99 3.44 8.70
N ASN A 57 -17.01 3.45 7.84
CA ASN A 57 -18.31 2.87 8.15
C ASN A 57 -18.32 1.39 7.74
N VAL A 58 -17.92 0.52 8.68
CA VAL A 58 -17.81 -0.93 8.50
C VAL A 58 -19.15 -1.55 8.10
N SER A 59 -20.26 -1.10 8.69
CA SER A 59 -21.59 -1.65 8.41
C SER A 59 -22.06 -1.35 6.99
N ALA A 60 -21.91 -0.10 6.54
CA ALA A 60 -22.23 0.29 5.17
C ALA A 60 -21.31 -0.43 4.17
N PHE A 61 -20.02 -0.54 4.48
CA PHE A 61 -19.05 -1.23 3.64
C PHE A 61 -19.37 -2.73 3.47
N SER A 62 -19.66 -3.43 4.57
CA SER A 62 -20.04 -4.84 4.55
C SER A 62 -21.35 -5.07 3.77
N LEU A 63 -22.32 -4.16 3.88
CA LEU A 63 -23.58 -4.24 3.13
C LEU A 63 -23.32 -4.08 1.61
N LEU A 64 -22.51 -3.10 1.22
CA LEU A 64 -22.16 -2.87 -0.19
C LEU A 64 -21.43 -4.08 -0.81
N LEU A 65 -20.52 -4.72 -0.06
CA LEU A 65 -19.77 -5.89 -0.54
C LEU A 65 -20.61 -7.17 -0.67
N LYS A 66 -21.87 -7.20 -0.19
CA LYS A 66 -22.80 -8.29 -0.56
C LYS A 66 -23.19 -8.27 -2.03
N HIS A 67 -23.04 -7.11 -2.68
CA HIS A 67 -23.46 -6.87 -4.06
C HIS A 67 -22.27 -6.52 -4.99
N ALA A 68 -21.05 -6.54 -4.48
CA ALA A 68 -19.83 -6.22 -5.23
C ALA A 68 -18.68 -7.14 -4.84
N GLU A 69 -17.79 -7.41 -5.80
CA GLU A 69 -16.51 -8.07 -5.52
C GLU A 69 -15.47 -7.07 -5.02
N VAL A 70 -14.52 -7.54 -4.20
CA VAL A 70 -13.36 -6.75 -3.79
C VAL A 70 -12.37 -6.73 -4.95
N ASP A 71 -12.13 -5.55 -5.52
CA ASP A 71 -11.10 -5.31 -6.53
C ASP A 71 -9.82 -4.73 -5.90
N ASP A 72 -8.77 -4.60 -6.73
CA ASP A 72 -7.48 -4.05 -6.32
C ASP A 72 -7.62 -2.61 -5.77
N ASP A 73 -8.52 -1.79 -6.30
CA ASP A 73 -8.70 -0.38 -5.89
C ASP A 73 -9.41 -0.28 -4.54
N ILE A 74 -10.41 -1.12 -4.29
CA ILE A 74 -11.10 -1.25 -3.00
C ILE A 74 -10.13 -1.73 -1.92
N ALA A 75 -9.32 -2.75 -2.23
CA ALA A 75 -8.35 -3.28 -1.29
C ALA A 75 -7.24 -2.28 -0.97
N GLU A 76 -6.76 -1.53 -1.97
CA GLU A 76 -5.81 -0.42 -1.78
C GLU A 76 -6.41 0.67 -0.87
N ALA A 77 -7.63 1.12 -1.16
CA ALA A 77 -8.31 2.14 -0.36
C ALA A 77 -8.53 1.68 1.09
N ALA A 78 -8.92 0.41 1.30
CA ALA A 78 -9.06 -0.19 2.63
C ALA A 78 -7.74 -0.18 3.40
N ALA A 79 -6.64 -0.60 2.76
CA ALA A 79 -5.30 -0.61 3.39
C ALA A 79 -4.83 0.78 3.81
N GLN A 80 -5.12 1.81 3.01
CA GLN A 80 -4.79 3.21 3.32
C GLN A 80 -5.53 3.76 4.54
N THR A 81 -6.66 3.17 4.95
CA THR A 81 -7.35 3.59 6.18
C THR A 81 -6.64 3.16 7.46
N GLU A 82 -5.71 2.19 7.34
CA GLU A 82 -5.00 1.52 8.42
C GLU A 82 -5.93 1.00 9.52
N ASP A 83 -7.15 0.62 9.14
CA ASP A 83 -8.22 0.23 10.04
C ASP A 83 -8.43 -1.30 10.00
N PRO A 84 -8.12 -2.01 11.10
CA PRO A 84 -8.30 -3.46 11.18
C PRO A 84 -9.72 -3.92 10.89
N ASP A 85 -10.74 -3.14 11.25
CA ASP A 85 -12.14 -3.56 11.09
C ASP A 85 -12.56 -3.49 9.62
N ILE A 86 -12.18 -2.41 8.91
CA ILE A 86 -12.38 -2.30 7.47
C ILE A 86 -11.59 -3.36 6.72
N PHE A 87 -10.33 -3.60 7.13
CA PHE A 87 -9.50 -4.62 6.48
C PHE A 87 -10.02 -6.04 6.75
N GLN A 88 -10.60 -6.30 7.92
CA GLN A 88 -11.21 -7.59 8.22
C GLN A 88 -12.37 -7.89 7.27
N VAL A 89 -13.18 -6.89 6.90
CA VAL A 89 -14.26 -7.09 5.93
C VAL A 89 -13.73 -7.56 4.58
N ILE A 90 -12.65 -6.98 4.04
CA ILE A 90 -12.11 -7.46 2.75
C ILE A 90 -11.56 -8.88 2.85
N LEU A 91 -10.95 -9.25 3.98
CA LEU A 91 -10.47 -10.61 4.22
C LEU A 91 -11.63 -11.63 4.34
N ASP A 92 -12.73 -11.24 4.98
CA ASP A 92 -13.94 -12.06 5.09
C ASP A 92 -14.58 -12.33 3.73
N HIS A 93 -14.38 -11.41 2.76
CA HIS A 93 -14.77 -11.57 1.36
C HIS A 93 -13.70 -12.31 0.50
N ASN A 94 -12.83 -13.11 1.14
CA ASN A 94 -11.80 -13.94 0.51
C ASN A 94 -10.76 -13.17 -0.32
N TRP A 95 -10.50 -11.90 0.00
CA TRP A 95 -9.40 -11.18 -0.61
C TRP A 95 -8.05 -11.84 -0.29
N PRO A 96 -7.19 -12.16 -1.28
CA PRO A 96 -5.89 -12.74 -1.02
C PRO A 96 -4.94 -11.70 -0.43
N ILE A 97 -4.54 -11.90 0.83
CA ILE A 97 -3.73 -10.94 1.61
C ILE A 97 -2.39 -10.56 0.95
N ASP A 98 -1.78 -11.50 0.22
CA ASP A 98 -0.49 -11.32 -0.48
C ASP A 98 -0.65 -11.01 -1.98
N ARG A 99 -1.86 -10.65 -2.42
CA ARG A 99 -2.08 -10.26 -3.81
C ARG A 99 -1.28 -9.00 -4.09
N ASN A 100 -0.46 -9.07 -5.14
CA ASN A 100 0.23 -7.90 -5.66
C ASN A 100 -0.77 -6.98 -6.39
N LEU A 101 -0.47 -5.67 -6.39
CA LEU A 101 -1.34 -4.66 -7.00
C LEU A 101 -0.60 -3.89 -8.09
N ARG A 102 -1.37 -3.13 -8.90
CA ARG A 102 -0.84 -2.24 -9.95
C ARG A 102 0.14 -2.96 -10.87
N ARG A 103 -0.27 -4.10 -11.44
CA ARG A 103 0.54 -4.94 -12.32
C ARG A 103 1.88 -5.36 -11.68
N ARG A 104 1.82 -5.85 -10.44
CA ARG A 104 2.98 -6.26 -9.64
C ARG A 104 3.95 -5.12 -9.26
N SER A 105 3.57 -3.86 -9.43
CA SER A 105 4.38 -2.73 -8.93
C SER A 105 4.35 -2.67 -7.40
N ILE A 106 3.20 -2.97 -6.79
CA ILE A 106 3.05 -3.10 -5.35
C ILE A 106 3.18 -4.58 -4.97
N PRO A 107 4.14 -4.96 -4.11
CA PRO A 107 4.35 -6.36 -3.74
C PRO A 107 3.17 -6.96 -2.97
N SER A 108 2.65 -6.23 -1.98
CA SER A 108 1.56 -6.63 -1.09
C SER A 108 1.00 -5.39 -0.38
N LEU A 109 -0.22 -5.47 0.18
CA LEU A 109 -0.83 -4.40 0.98
C LEU A 109 -0.04 -4.05 2.25
N LEU A 110 0.89 -4.91 2.68
CA LEU A 110 1.83 -4.61 3.76
C LEU A 110 2.55 -3.27 3.60
N ILE A 111 2.79 -2.80 2.37
CA ILE A 111 3.48 -1.51 2.13
C ILE A 111 2.73 -0.32 2.71
N PHE A 112 1.40 -0.37 2.84
CA PHE A 112 0.62 0.74 3.39
C PHE A 112 0.74 0.86 4.90
N SER A 113 1.30 -0.15 5.57
CA SER A 113 1.45 -0.19 7.03
C SER A 113 2.85 0.21 7.52
N VAL A 114 3.78 0.56 6.64
CA VAL A 114 5.19 0.83 7.01
C VAL A 114 5.39 2.06 7.89
N CYS A 115 4.37 2.91 8.00
CA CYS A 115 4.32 4.06 8.91
C CYS A 115 3.56 3.76 10.22
N ASN A 116 2.80 2.67 10.28
CA ASN A 116 2.00 2.27 11.43
C ASN A 116 2.31 0.83 11.83
N VAL A 117 3.24 0.71 12.79
CA VAL A 117 3.73 -0.60 13.26
C VAL A 117 2.61 -1.45 13.87
N VAL A 118 1.58 -0.84 14.47
CA VAL A 118 0.44 -1.59 15.05
C VAL A 118 -0.37 -2.26 13.95
N PHE A 119 -0.67 -1.52 12.87
CA PHE A 119 -1.37 -2.08 11.72
C PHE A 119 -0.52 -3.09 10.95
N LEU A 120 0.79 -2.83 10.82
CA LEU A 120 1.76 -3.78 10.26
C LEU A 120 1.76 -5.10 11.04
N ASP A 121 1.81 -5.01 12.37
CA ASP A 121 1.77 -6.18 13.24
C ASP A 121 0.48 -6.98 13.08
N TRP A 122 -0.64 -6.28 12.97
CA TRP A 122 -1.94 -6.91 12.73
C TRP A 122 -1.97 -7.65 11.38
N LEU A 123 -1.47 -7.05 10.30
CA LEU A 123 -1.39 -7.71 8.99
C LEU A 123 -0.48 -8.95 9.02
N LEU A 124 0.67 -8.85 9.66
CA LEU A 124 1.58 -9.99 9.84
C LEU A 124 0.93 -11.12 10.67
N GLN A 125 0.14 -10.78 11.70
CA GLN A 125 -0.63 -11.77 12.49
C GLN A 125 -1.74 -12.43 11.67
N LYS A 126 -2.28 -11.74 10.65
CA LYS A 126 -3.24 -12.30 9.69
C LYS A 126 -2.58 -13.17 8.61
N GLY A 127 -1.26 -13.36 8.68
CA GLY A 127 -0.52 -14.26 7.80
C GLY A 127 0.02 -13.60 6.53
N ALA A 128 0.05 -12.26 6.46
CA ALA A 128 0.68 -11.56 5.34
C ALA A 128 2.17 -11.93 5.24
N ASP A 129 2.62 -12.32 4.05
CA ASP A 129 4.00 -12.68 3.78
C ASP A 129 4.87 -11.41 3.62
N PRO A 130 5.81 -11.14 4.55
CA PRO A 130 6.70 -9.99 4.43
C PRO A 130 7.67 -10.09 3.25
N ASN A 131 7.74 -11.25 2.59
CA ASN A 131 8.61 -11.51 1.45
C ASN A 131 7.91 -11.40 0.09
N ALA A 132 6.64 -10.99 0.02
CA ALA A 132 5.99 -10.69 -1.25
C ALA A 132 6.83 -9.69 -2.07
N ILE A 133 6.95 -9.91 -3.39
CA ILE A 133 7.85 -9.14 -4.27
C ILE A 133 7.14 -8.39 -5.39
N SER A 134 7.68 -7.22 -5.74
CA SER A 134 7.28 -6.44 -6.91
C SER A 134 7.97 -6.94 -8.18
N ILE A 135 7.66 -6.32 -9.33
CA ILE A 135 8.40 -6.51 -10.59
C ILE A 135 9.88 -6.11 -10.51
N LEU A 136 10.27 -5.31 -9.51
CA LEU A 136 11.65 -4.88 -9.26
C LEU A 136 12.34 -5.72 -8.17
N ASN A 137 11.71 -6.83 -7.74
CA ASN A 137 12.14 -7.62 -6.59
C ASN A 137 12.05 -6.86 -5.25
N GLU A 138 11.35 -5.73 -5.18
CA GLU A 138 11.17 -4.98 -3.93
C GLU A 138 10.16 -5.67 -3.00
N THR A 139 10.42 -5.64 -1.70
CA THR A 139 9.54 -6.19 -0.64
C THR A 139 9.00 -5.08 0.24
N ALA A 140 8.11 -5.41 1.19
CA ALA A 140 7.66 -4.45 2.21
C ALA A 140 8.83 -3.78 2.96
N LEU A 141 9.96 -4.48 3.13
CA LEU A 141 11.17 -3.91 3.74
C LEU A 141 11.80 -2.82 2.87
N SER A 142 11.81 -2.97 1.54
CA SER A 142 12.30 -1.93 0.62
C SER A 142 11.53 -0.62 0.81
N PHE A 143 10.19 -0.70 0.91
CA PHE A 143 9.33 0.46 1.15
C PHE A 143 9.50 1.01 2.58
N ALA A 144 9.60 0.15 3.59
CA ALA A 144 9.81 0.58 4.97
C ALA A 144 11.14 1.35 5.15
N ILE A 145 12.19 0.94 4.44
CA ILE A 145 13.48 1.65 4.43
C ILE A 145 13.34 3.00 3.73
N ARG A 146 12.72 3.05 2.55
CA ARG A 146 12.63 4.27 1.74
C ARG A 146 11.72 5.33 2.37
N GLU A 147 10.57 4.91 2.89
CA GLU A 147 9.45 5.81 3.25
C GLU A 147 8.89 5.55 4.66
N GLY A 148 9.15 4.39 5.27
CA GLY A 148 8.56 3.99 6.55
C GLY A 148 9.32 4.46 7.79
N THR A 149 8.99 3.88 8.94
CA THR A 149 9.66 4.16 10.23
C THR A 149 10.78 3.16 10.52
N LEU A 150 11.81 3.57 11.28
CA LEU A 150 12.84 2.65 11.78
C LEU A 150 12.23 1.47 12.56
N SER A 151 11.14 1.70 13.29
CA SER A 151 10.41 0.66 14.00
C SER A 151 9.79 -0.37 13.05
N ALA A 152 9.19 0.05 11.93
CA ALA A 152 8.69 -0.85 10.90
C ALA A 152 9.82 -1.66 10.23
N VAL A 153 10.96 -1.02 9.94
CA VAL A 153 12.16 -1.71 9.43
C VAL A 153 12.59 -2.82 10.38
N LYS A 154 12.78 -2.50 11.67
CA LYS A 154 13.14 -3.49 12.70
C LYS A 154 12.09 -4.60 12.79
N ARG A 155 10.81 -4.25 12.71
CA ARG A 155 9.73 -5.21 12.85
C ARG A 155 9.66 -6.21 11.69
N LEU A 156 9.82 -5.74 10.46
CA LEU A 156 9.90 -6.60 9.26
C LEU A 156 11.12 -7.51 9.30
N LEU A 157 12.28 -6.99 9.73
CA LEU A 157 13.47 -7.80 9.94
C LEU A 157 13.27 -8.93 10.97
N VAL A 158 12.51 -8.66 12.05
CA VAL A 158 12.09 -9.69 13.02
C VAL A 158 11.06 -10.66 12.43
N ALA A 159 10.23 -10.21 11.48
CA ALA A 159 9.26 -11.04 10.78
C ALA A 159 9.89 -12.05 9.80
N GLY A 160 11.22 -12.04 9.64
CA GLY A 160 11.92 -12.96 8.74
C GLY A 160 11.94 -12.50 7.29
N THR A 161 11.96 -11.18 7.04
CA THR A 161 12.17 -10.68 5.68
C THR A 161 13.55 -11.08 5.15
N ASP A 162 13.56 -11.55 3.92
CA ASP A 162 14.73 -11.85 3.11
C ASP A 162 15.41 -10.54 2.67
N VAL A 163 16.55 -10.25 3.29
CA VAL A 163 17.31 -9.02 3.07
C VAL A 163 18.05 -9.00 1.73
N PHE A 164 18.02 -10.09 0.96
CA PHE A 164 18.62 -10.17 -0.37
C PHE A 164 17.63 -9.83 -1.49
N ARG A 165 16.39 -9.42 -1.14
CA ARG A 165 15.38 -8.97 -2.09
C ARG A 165 15.34 -7.45 -2.19
N GLY A 166 15.31 -6.98 -3.43
CA GLY A 166 15.30 -5.57 -3.78
C GLY A 166 16.63 -4.89 -3.48
N ASP A 167 16.71 -3.59 -3.79
CA ASP A 167 17.93 -2.81 -3.62
C ASP A 167 17.88 -2.01 -2.31
N LEU A 168 18.04 -2.70 -1.18
CA LEU A 168 17.81 -2.11 0.16
C LEU A 168 18.72 -0.91 0.46
N PHE A 169 19.98 -0.92 -0.01
CA PHE A 169 20.86 0.24 0.16
C PHE A 169 20.47 1.41 -0.75
N HIS A 170 19.97 1.17 -1.97
CA HIS A 170 19.44 2.24 -2.83
C HIS A 170 18.15 2.84 -2.25
N ALA A 171 17.32 2.00 -1.62
CA ALA A 171 16.18 2.46 -0.83
C ALA A 171 16.62 3.35 0.34
N ALA A 172 17.66 2.95 1.09
CA ALA A 172 18.21 3.75 2.19
C ALA A 172 18.83 5.06 1.71
N ALA A 173 19.53 5.04 0.57
CA ALA A 173 20.11 6.22 -0.07
C ALA A 173 19.03 7.23 -0.52
N SER A 174 17.89 6.73 -0.97
CA SER A 174 16.74 7.52 -1.46
C SER A 174 15.79 7.99 -0.36
N ARG A 175 15.96 7.52 0.88
CA ARG A 175 15.19 7.95 2.06
C ARG A 175 15.43 9.44 2.35
N GLU A 176 14.45 10.09 2.97
CA GLU A 176 14.63 11.41 3.57
C GLU A 176 15.83 11.44 4.55
N CYS A 177 16.64 12.49 4.43
CA CYS A 177 17.87 12.67 5.19
C CYS A 177 17.58 12.70 6.70
N SER A 178 17.99 11.66 7.41
CA SER A 178 17.71 11.47 8.83
C SER A 178 18.81 10.62 9.49
N SER A 179 18.94 10.71 10.82
CA SER A 179 19.85 9.86 11.58
C SER A 179 19.52 8.38 11.49
N ASP A 180 18.26 8.05 11.21
CA ASP A 180 17.78 6.67 11.06
C ASP A 180 18.47 5.95 9.90
N VAL A 181 18.87 6.67 8.85
CA VAL A 181 19.58 6.09 7.69
C VAL A 181 20.83 5.35 8.15
N THR A 182 21.64 5.95 9.02
CA THR A 182 22.86 5.32 9.54
C THR A 182 22.55 4.01 10.26
N LEU A 183 21.53 4.02 11.14
CA LEU A 183 21.10 2.81 11.85
C LEU A 183 20.56 1.74 10.90
N ILE A 184 19.86 2.11 9.84
CA ILE A 184 19.38 1.17 8.82
C ILE A 184 20.57 0.56 8.07
N VAL A 185 21.54 1.37 7.65
CA VAL A 185 22.74 0.88 6.96
C VAL A 185 23.51 -0.10 7.83
N ASP A 186 23.74 0.23 9.10
CA ASP A 186 24.39 -0.66 10.07
C ASP A 186 23.64 -2.00 10.18
N LEU A 187 22.31 -1.98 10.33
CA LEU A 187 21.47 -3.18 10.41
C LEU A 187 21.53 -4.07 9.15
N LEU A 188 21.67 -3.47 7.97
CA LEU A 188 21.79 -4.20 6.70
C LEU A 188 23.18 -4.80 6.52
N VAL A 189 24.24 -4.05 6.88
CA VAL A 189 25.63 -4.53 6.87
C VAL A 189 25.81 -5.70 7.84
N GLU A 190 25.26 -5.60 9.05
CA GLU A 190 25.27 -6.68 10.05
C GLU A 190 24.60 -7.97 9.53
N ARG A 191 23.62 -7.84 8.62
CA ARG A 191 22.96 -8.98 7.96
C ARG A 191 23.63 -9.45 6.67
N GLY A 192 24.78 -8.87 6.32
CA GLY A 192 25.57 -9.30 5.17
C GLY A 192 25.00 -8.89 3.82
N VAL A 193 24.13 -7.87 3.76
CA VAL A 193 23.67 -7.32 2.48
C VAL A 193 24.88 -6.72 1.76
N PRO A 194 25.11 -7.03 0.48
CA PRO A 194 26.25 -6.50 -0.26
C PRO A 194 26.06 -5.00 -0.53
N LEU A 195 27.01 -4.19 -0.04
CA LEU A 195 26.95 -2.73 -0.08
C LEU A 195 27.24 -2.15 -1.46
N ASP A 196 28.25 -2.69 -2.14
CA ASP A 196 28.78 -2.15 -3.39
C ASP A 196 28.15 -2.82 -4.62
N THR A 197 26.82 -2.89 -4.63
CA THR A 197 26.04 -3.41 -5.76
C THR A 197 25.52 -2.27 -6.63
N TYR A 198 25.30 -2.58 -7.90
CA TYR A 198 24.61 -1.67 -8.81
C TYR A 198 23.10 -1.83 -8.65
N GLU A 199 22.34 -0.74 -8.76
CA GLU A 199 20.87 -0.75 -8.62
C GLU A 199 20.20 -1.76 -9.55
N PHE A 200 19.23 -2.58 -9.17
CA PHE A 200 18.63 -3.60 -10.05
C PHE A 200 19.61 -4.68 -10.52
N ASP A 201 20.76 -4.90 -9.86
CA ASP A 201 21.67 -6.02 -10.16
C ASP A 201 21.18 -7.33 -9.52
N ASN A 202 19.95 -7.71 -9.85
CA ASN A 202 19.32 -8.98 -9.46
C ASN A 202 18.62 -9.62 -10.67
N ASP A 203 18.40 -10.94 -10.64
CA ASP A 203 17.91 -11.68 -11.82
C ASP A 203 16.54 -11.20 -12.35
N ILE A 204 15.73 -10.59 -11.49
CA ILE A 204 14.38 -10.11 -11.84
C ILE A 204 14.45 -8.72 -12.48
N ALA A 205 15.20 -7.80 -11.89
CA ALA A 205 15.24 -6.40 -12.32
C ALA A 205 16.34 -6.10 -13.35
N LYS A 206 17.41 -6.91 -13.40
CA LYS A 206 18.54 -6.74 -14.32
C LYS A 206 18.13 -6.68 -15.80
N PRO A 207 17.17 -7.48 -16.30
CA PRO A 207 16.65 -7.34 -17.66
C PRO A 207 16.05 -5.97 -17.96
N LEU A 208 15.55 -5.25 -16.94
CA LEU A 208 14.92 -3.93 -17.09
C LEU A 208 15.94 -2.80 -17.26
N ARG A 209 17.24 -3.06 -17.05
CA ARG A 209 18.31 -2.05 -17.15
C ARG A 209 18.75 -1.74 -18.58
N TYR A 210 18.23 -2.46 -19.58
CA TYR A 210 18.60 -2.32 -20.99
C TYR A 210 20.12 -2.25 -21.27
N GLY A 211 20.95 -2.87 -20.41
CA GLY A 211 22.41 -2.91 -20.54
C GLY A 211 23.18 -1.71 -19.94
N TYR A 212 22.51 -0.73 -19.33
CA TYR A 212 23.19 0.39 -18.66
C TYR A 212 23.46 0.06 -17.19
N LYS A 213 24.71 0.29 -16.74
CA LYS A 213 25.05 0.22 -15.32
C LYS A 213 24.56 1.49 -14.63
N SER A 214 23.54 1.37 -13.79
CA SER A 214 23.20 2.41 -12.81
C SER A 214 24.28 2.50 -11.73
N GLY A 215 24.31 3.62 -10.99
CA GLY A 215 25.23 3.81 -9.88
C GLY A 215 25.02 2.85 -8.71
N THR A 216 25.99 2.83 -7.81
CA THR A 216 25.88 2.17 -6.50
C THR A 216 25.04 3.02 -5.54
N ALA A 217 24.66 2.48 -4.38
CA ALA A 217 23.89 3.23 -3.39
C ALA A 217 24.57 4.54 -2.96
N LEU A 218 25.93 4.56 -2.92
CA LEU A 218 26.70 5.77 -2.65
C LEU A 218 26.52 6.84 -3.73
N HIS A 219 26.45 6.47 -5.00
CA HIS A 219 26.18 7.42 -6.09
C HIS A 219 24.80 8.06 -5.92
N VAL A 220 23.79 7.25 -5.59
CA VAL A 220 22.41 7.74 -5.33
C VAL A 220 22.39 8.66 -4.10
N ALA A 221 23.07 8.30 -3.02
CA ALA A 221 23.13 9.14 -1.82
C ALA A 221 23.76 10.51 -2.09
N CYS A 222 24.84 10.55 -2.90
CA CYS A 222 25.46 11.79 -3.35
C CYS A 222 24.50 12.63 -4.21
N GLU A 223 23.78 12.02 -5.16
CA GLU A 223 22.79 12.68 -6.02
C GLU A 223 21.62 13.27 -5.21
N LYS A 224 21.16 12.53 -4.20
CA LYS A 224 20.05 12.95 -3.30
C LYS A 224 20.50 13.91 -2.21
N HIS A 225 21.79 14.25 -2.13
CA HIS A 225 22.37 15.06 -1.04
C HIS A 225 22.09 14.47 0.36
N ASN A 226 22.00 13.14 0.47
CA ASN A 226 21.75 12.45 1.73
C ASN A 226 23.08 12.22 2.47
N TYR A 227 23.55 13.25 3.19
CA TYR A 227 24.84 13.21 3.89
C TYR A 227 24.92 12.12 4.97
N HIS A 228 23.79 11.73 5.58
CA HIS A 228 23.75 10.62 6.53
C HIS A 228 24.00 9.28 5.83
N ALA A 229 23.42 9.05 4.65
CA ALA A 229 23.72 7.88 3.82
C ALA A 229 25.17 7.88 3.34
N VAL A 230 25.67 9.01 2.81
CA VAL A 230 27.05 9.13 2.32
C VAL A 230 28.08 8.81 3.40
N ARG A 231 27.80 9.17 4.65
CA ARG A 231 28.70 8.88 5.79
C ARG A 231 28.59 7.45 6.31
N ALA A 232 27.47 6.77 6.03
CA ALA A 232 27.21 5.42 6.52
C ALA A 232 27.71 4.34 5.57
N PHE A 233 27.81 4.65 4.27
CA PHE A 233 28.44 3.81 3.25
C PHE A 233 29.97 3.92 3.26
#